data_AF-K2MT86-F1
#
_entry.id   AF-K2MT86-F1
#
_cell.length_a   1.000
_cell.length_b   1.000
_cell.length_c   1.000
_cell.angle_alpha   90.00
_cell.angle_beta   90.00
_cell.angle_gamma   90.00
#
_symmetry.space_group_name_H-M   'P 1'
#
loop_
_entity.id
_entity.type
_entity.pdbx_description
1 polymer ?
#
loop_
_entity_poly.entity_id
_entity_poly.type
_entity_poly.pdbx_seq_one_letter_code
_entity_poly.pdbx_strand_id
1 'polypeptide(L)'
;MDDISRVVQKYYEVIDQKDEDIFELYRDNKRLKKQLDEVLAGENERETDRRTLKLLVTTLQTELREKQMLIEAQQEEGSAIRRAVWRAREVLKMSSELDYPIETVIDACINLHTEHCELKAQQEYLVGVELRTRSIACNHLFEAERYARSAIADACSGAYAILSRFLRCAMQAVVEKQQLCEAHKAAECAQNQRMELLEKRAQLECSQHERIVEEWKEQVTSVNGRLQLLQRQMRHEKAEEELLMEAVCGRLDLMVEQGADLERLLALVFRALVRHDKQLQEARNESFLLRGKLQKVHADLSRARALLRRRKETQQQQQSSTLDTSGRASARTENGGKEKDCSVYDALRTLQVEHEVLKVEWRQCVERERAVRQQAATTIGKLKAERSDCEATVEACQERCARLEKALQRTRQEAKRHSKEVNHMKELHGTLCDEAKLHAERIKSLEEVNRVLSEENMTLTSRIEALQERAREKEEAWNSAERAARDRVAVLEERMKSEKEGFLGELKEWTLVLEEARKKLAVAENECDRERMLRNILVEQHRDEERMLKKMMAEEHQSALMVLQGKIDVLERACGRSATVIAGLREALHRAKTENSTA
;
A
#
# COMPACT_ATOMS: atom_id res chain seq x y z
N MET A 1 -43.58 -198.95 35.49
CA MET A 1 -42.39 -198.08 35.41
C MET A 1 -42.32 -197.37 34.07
N ASP A 2 -42.66 -198.02 32.96
CA ASP A 2 -42.46 -197.46 31.60
C ASP A 2 -43.35 -196.26 31.24
N ASP A 3 -44.55 -196.15 31.80
CA ASP A 3 -45.46 -195.02 31.49
C ASP A 3 -44.96 -193.67 32.01
N ILE A 4 -44.24 -193.64 33.14
CA ILE A 4 -43.67 -192.41 33.69
C ILE A 4 -42.57 -191.89 32.76
N SER A 5 -41.70 -192.77 32.27
CA SER A 5 -40.64 -192.42 31.31
C SER A 5 -41.23 -191.82 30.02
N ARG A 6 -42.33 -192.37 29.50
CA ARG A 6 -43.01 -191.83 28.30
C ARG A 6 -43.62 -190.45 28.51
N VAL A 7 -44.22 -190.19 29.68
CA VAL A 7 -44.80 -188.86 29.97
C VAL A 7 -43.72 -187.80 30.13
N VAL A 8 -42.61 -188.13 30.82
CA VAL A 8 -41.46 -187.23 30.97
C VAL A 8 -40.81 -186.93 29.62
N GLN A 9 -40.63 -187.95 28.77
CA GLN A 9 -40.05 -187.77 27.43
C GLN A 9 -40.90 -186.85 26.54
N LYS A 10 -42.23 -187.02 26.53
CA LYS A 10 -43.17 -186.10 25.86
C LYS A 10 -43.15 -184.68 26.45
N TYR A 11 -42.91 -184.54 27.75
CA TYR A 11 -42.81 -183.23 28.38
C TYR A 11 -41.58 -182.46 27.90
N TYR A 12 -40.44 -183.13 27.75
CA TYR A 12 -39.23 -182.54 27.17
C TYR A 12 -39.39 -182.24 25.68
N GLU A 13 -39.99 -183.13 24.88
CA GLU A 13 -40.31 -182.85 23.46
C GLU A 13 -41.17 -181.59 23.29
N VAL A 14 -42.17 -181.37 24.16
CA VAL A 14 -43.00 -180.15 24.15
C VAL A 14 -42.25 -178.91 24.65
N ILE A 15 -41.25 -179.06 25.53
CA ILE A 15 -40.38 -177.95 25.94
C ILE A 15 -39.44 -177.58 24.80
N ASP A 16 -38.73 -178.53 24.21
CA ASP A 16 -37.82 -178.29 23.08
C ASP A 16 -38.55 -177.63 21.89
N GLN A 17 -39.77 -178.09 21.60
CA GLN A 17 -40.60 -177.49 20.54
C GLN A 17 -41.04 -176.06 20.87
N LYS A 18 -41.37 -175.77 22.13
CA LYS A 18 -41.69 -174.40 22.58
C LYS A 18 -40.47 -173.49 22.64
N ASP A 19 -39.31 -174.02 22.98
CA ASP A 19 -38.08 -173.25 23.00
C ASP A 19 -37.65 -172.90 21.57
N GLU A 20 -37.79 -173.80 20.60
CA GLU A 20 -37.57 -173.44 19.18
C GLU A 20 -38.63 -172.46 18.67
N ASP A 21 -39.93 -172.61 19.01
CA ASP A 21 -40.96 -171.58 18.72
C ASP A 21 -40.58 -170.20 19.30
N ILE A 22 -40.03 -170.16 20.52
CA ILE A 22 -39.54 -168.93 21.16
C ILE A 22 -38.31 -168.37 20.43
N PHE A 23 -37.38 -169.22 19.99
CA PHE A 23 -36.23 -168.79 19.19
C PHE A 23 -36.64 -168.30 17.80
N GLU A 24 -37.61 -168.92 17.13
CA GLU A 24 -38.19 -168.42 15.88
C GLU A 24 -38.87 -167.07 16.09
N LEU A 25 -39.74 -166.93 17.10
CA LEU A 25 -40.34 -165.65 17.46
C LEU A 25 -39.30 -164.57 17.80
N TYR A 26 -38.18 -164.92 18.42
CA TYR A 26 -37.09 -163.97 18.68
C TYR A 26 -36.32 -163.61 17.39
N ARG A 27 -36.06 -164.57 16.50
CA ARG A 27 -35.45 -164.33 15.18
C ARG A 27 -36.36 -163.42 14.34
N ASP A 28 -37.66 -163.67 14.32
CA ASP A 28 -38.64 -162.88 13.57
C ASP A 28 -38.88 -161.50 14.18
N ASN A 29 -38.95 -161.37 15.51
CA ASN A 29 -39.04 -160.06 16.16
C ASN A 29 -37.77 -159.23 15.88
N LYS A 30 -36.59 -159.85 15.92
CA LYS A 30 -35.32 -159.21 15.52
C LYS A 30 -35.30 -158.82 14.04
N ARG A 31 -35.90 -159.63 13.16
CA ARG A 31 -36.02 -159.36 11.71
C ARG A 31 -36.99 -158.22 11.43
N LEU A 32 -38.17 -158.24 12.03
CA LEU A 32 -39.20 -157.20 11.93
C LEU A 32 -38.69 -155.88 12.51
N LYS A 33 -37.99 -155.92 13.65
CA LYS A 33 -37.35 -154.73 14.22
C LYS A 33 -36.31 -154.15 13.26
N LYS A 34 -35.44 -154.97 12.67
CA LYS A 34 -34.48 -154.52 11.67
C LYS A 34 -35.17 -153.90 10.43
N GLN A 35 -36.24 -154.51 9.94
CA GLN A 35 -37.02 -153.96 8.81
C GLN A 35 -37.72 -152.65 9.19
N LEU A 36 -38.24 -152.51 10.41
CA LEU A 36 -38.83 -151.28 10.91
C LEU A 36 -37.77 -150.17 11.04
N ASP A 37 -36.60 -150.48 11.62
CA ASP A 37 -35.48 -149.55 11.74
C ASP A 37 -34.97 -149.09 10.36
N GLU A 38 -34.91 -149.99 9.36
CA GLU A 38 -34.56 -149.68 7.96
C GLU A 38 -35.63 -148.80 7.26
N VAL A 39 -36.92 -149.07 7.48
CA VAL A 39 -38.02 -148.25 6.94
C VAL A 39 -38.03 -146.86 7.58
N LEU A 40 -37.90 -146.76 8.89
CA LEU A 40 -37.83 -145.48 9.60
C LEU A 40 -36.58 -144.68 9.23
N ALA A 41 -35.43 -145.33 9.00
CA ALA A 41 -34.24 -144.66 8.47
C ALA A 41 -34.52 -144.08 7.07
N GLY A 42 -35.08 -144.89 6.16
CA GLY A 42 -35.43 -144.44 4.81
C GLY A 42 -36.53 -143.39 4.74
N GLU A 43 -37.46 -143.35 5.70
CA GLU A 43 -38.43 -142.26 5.84
C GLU A 43 -37.79 -140.97 6.38
N ASN A 44 -36.90 -141.07 7.36
CA ASN A 44 -36.15 -139.92 7.87
C ASN A 44 -35.22 -139.32 6.79
N GLU A 45 -34.52 -140.15 6.01
CA GLU A 45 -33.70 -139.71 4.88
C GLU A 45 -34.54 -138.95 3.84
N ARG A 46 -35.66 -139.55 3.38
CA ARG A 46 -36.60 -138.89 2.45
C ARG A 46 -37.19 -137.61 3.02
N GLU A 47 -37.44 -137.54 4.34
CA GLU A 47 -37.94 -136.30 4.94
C GLU A 47 -36.83 -135.24 5.06
N THR A 48 -35.58 -135.63 5.33
CA THR A 48 -34.44 -134.70 5.27
C THR A 48 -34.23 -134.17 3.85
N ASP A 49 -34.30 -135.01 2.83
CA ASP A 49 -34.26 -134.60 1.41
C ASP A 49 -35.43 -133.68 1.05
N ARG A 50 -36.63 -133.98 1.52
CA ARG A 50 -37.81 -133.10 1.34
C ARG A 50 -37.65 -131.76 2.06
N ARG A 51 -36.91 -131.69 3.18
CA ARG A 51 -36.61 -130.44 3.90
C ARG A 51 -35.50 -129.65 3.21
N THR A 52 -34.43 -130.29 2.74
CA THR A 52 -33.34 -129.63 1.98
C THR A 52 -33.83 -129.14 0.62
N LEU A 53 -34.63 -129.92 -0.11
CA LEU A 53 -35.27 -129.47 -1.36
C LEU A 53 -36.22 -128.29 -1.14
N LYS A 54 -36.99 -128.27 -0.05
CA LYS A 54 -37.83 -127.12 0.30
C LYS A 54 -36.99 -125.87 0.57
N LEU A 55 -35.92 -126.01 1.37
CA LEU A 55 -34.98 -124.93 1.63
C LEU A 55 -34.36 -124.40 0.33
N LEU A 56 -33.85 -125.28 -0.53
CA LEU A 56 -33.28 -124.93 -1.82
C LEU A 56 -34.28 -124.22 -2.75
N VAL A 57 -35.53 -124.70 -2.81
CA VAL A 57 -36.59 -124.02 -3.57
C VAL A 57 -36.88 -122.64 -2.99
N THR A 58 -36.92 -122.48 -1.66
CA THR A 58 -37.10 -121.15 -1.06
C THR A 58 -35.93 -120.21 -1.30
N THR A 59 -34.67 -120.68 -1.24
CA THR A 59 -33.50 -119.84 -1.51
C THR A 59 -33.39 -119.47 -2.98
N LEU A 60 -33.69 -120.39 -3.91
CA LEU A 60 -33.77 -120.08 -5.34
C LEU A 60 -34.91 -119.10 -5.65
N GLN A 61 -36.04 -119.18 -4.93
CA GLN A 61 -37.13 -118.20 -5.06
C GLN A 61 -36.78 -116.83 -4.48
N THR A 62 -36.02 -116.74 -3.37
CA THR A 62 -35.54 -115.44 -2.86
C THR A 62 -34.48 -114.85 -3.78
N GLU A 63 -33.49 -115.63 -4.23
CA GLU A 63 -32.49 -115.18 -5.20
C GLU A 63 -33.13 -114.69 -6.50
N LEU A 64 -34.17 -115.38 -7.01
CA LEU A 64 -34.87 -114.97 -8.21
C LEU A 64 -35.61 -113.64 -8.01
N ARG A 65 -36.23 -113.42 -6.84
CA ARG A 65 -36.84 -112.12 -6.49
C ARG A 65 -35.79 -111.02 -6.33
N GLU A 66 -34.67 -111.29 -5.66
CA GLU A 66 -33.59 -110.32 -5.49
C GLU A 66 -32.98 -109.92 -6.85
N LYS A 67 -32.72 -110.89 -7.73
CA LYS A 67 -32.26 -110.63 -9.11
C LYS A 67 -33.30 -109.85 -9.91
N GLN A 68 -34.59 -110.14 -9.75
CA GLN A 68 -35.67 -109.39 -10.40
C GLN A 68 -35.73 -107.93 -9.90
N MET A 69 -35.65 -107.69 -8.58
CA MET A 69 -35.60 -106.34 -7.99
C MET A 69 -34.37 -105.55 -8.46
N LEU A 70 -33.21 -106.20 -8.59
CA LEU A 70 -31.99 -105.56 -9.12
C LEU A 70 -32.13 -105.19 -10.60
N ILE A 71 -32.76 -106.04 -11.42
CA ILE A 71 -33.06 -105.74 -12.83
C ILE A 71 -34.03 -104.56 -12.93
N GLU A 72 -35.07 -104.52 -12.09
CA GLU A 72 -36.04 -103.42 -12.06
C GLU A 72 -35.37 -102.10 -11.66
N ALA A 73 -34.56 -102.08 -10.59
CA ALA A 73 -33.80 -100.90 -10.18
C ALA A 73 -32.84 -100.40 -11.28
N GLN A 74 -32.11 -101.32 -11.94
CA GLN A 74 -31.21 -100.97 -13.05
C GLN A 74 -31.98 -100.43 -14.27
N GLN A 75 -33.19 -100.93 -14.53
CA GLN A 75 -34.06 -100.40 -15.58
C GLN A 75 -34.58 -98.99 -15.24
N GLU A 76 -34.94 -98.73 -13.97
CA GLU A 76 -35.36 -97.42 -13.49
C GLU A 76 -34.23 -96.38 -13.59
N GLU A 77 -33.05 -96.67 -13.05
CA GLU A 77 -31.85 -95.81 -13.16
C GLU A 77 -31.48 -95.55 -14.63
N GLY A 78 -31.43 -96.63 -15.44
CA GLY A 78 -31.20 -96.52 -16.88
C GLY A 78 -32.26 -95.67 -17.58
N SER A 79 -33.53 -95.69 -17.14
CA SER A 79 -34.58 -94.83 -17.68
C SER A 79 -34.39 -93.35 -17.32
N ALA A 80 -33.84 -93.05 -16.14
CA ALA A 80 -33.55 -91.69 -15.71
C ALA A 80 -32.37 -91.13 -16.52
N ILE A 81 -31.30 -91.92 -16.67
CA ILE A 81 -30.13 -91.57 -17.49
C ILE A 81 -30.54 -91.36 -18.95
N ARG A 82 -31.29 -92.27 -19.57
CA ARG A 82 -31.77 -92.11 -20.96
C ARG A 82 -32.63 -90.85 -21.13
N ARG A 83 -33.52 -90.53 -20.17
CA ARG A 83 -34.31 -89.28 -20.18
C ARG A 83 -33.44 -88.03 -20.04
N ALA A 84 -32.39 -88.06 -19.23
CA ALA A 84 -31.46 -86.95 -19.09
C ALA A 84 -30.63 -86.72 -20.36
N VAL A 85 -30.09 -87.79 -20.95
CA VAL A 85 -29.36 -87.75 -22.24
C VAL A 85 -30.28 -87.27 -23.36
N TRP A 86 -31.53 -87.72 -23.42
CA TRP A 86 -32.50 -87.25 -24.43
C TRP A 86 -32.78 -85.74 -24.32
N ARG A 87 -32.95 -85.21 -23.11
CA ARG A 87 -33.08 -83.75 -22.90
C ARG A 87 -31.81 -82.99 -23.28
N ALA A 88 -30.64 -83.54 -22.97
CA ALA A 88 -29.37 -82.95 -23.39
C ALA A 88 -29.27 -82.91 -24.93
N ARG A 89 -29.61 -83.99 -25.62
CA ARG A 89 -29.70 -84.04 -27.10
C ARG A 89 -30.65 -82.99 -27.67
N GLU A 90 -31.81 -82.79 -27.06
CA GLU A 90 -32.79 -81.77 -27.48
C GLU A 90 -32.21 -80.36 -27.35
N VAL A 91 -31.62 -80.02 -26.20
CA VAL A 91 -30.99 -78.71 -25.94
C VAL A 91 -29.79 -78.46 -26.86
N LEU A 92 -28.97 -79.47 -27.11
CA LEU A 92 -27.78 -79.40 -27.97
C LEU A 92 -28.11 -79.53 -29.47
N LYS A 93 -29.36 -79.81 -29.84
CA LYS A 93 -29.82 -80.13 -31.21
C LYS A 93 -29.12 -81.37 -31.81
N MET A 94 -28.65 -82.29 -30.98
CA MET A 94 -27.97 -83.55 -31.35
C MET A 94 -28.98 -84.71 -31.39
N SER A 95 -30.00 -84.57 -32.24
CA SER A 95 -31.22 -85.40 -32.24
C SER A 95 -31.03 -86.86 -32.69
N SER A 96 -29.92 -87.19 -33.35
CA SER A 96 -29.62 -88.54 -33.82
C SER A 96 -28.75 -89.31 -32.81
N GLU A 97 -29.21 -90.49 -32.39
CA GLU A 97 -28.43 -91.41 -31.54
C GLU A 97 -27.32 -92.13 -32.29
N LEU A 98 -27.40 -92.21 -33.62
CA LEU A 98 -26.42 -92.87 -34.49
C LEU A 98 -25.25 -91.94 -34.84
N ASP A 99 -25.54 -90.67 -35.13
CA ASP A 99 -24.51 -89.69 -35.52
C ASP A 99 -23.79 -89.08 -34.31
N TYR A 100 -24.45 -89.14 -33.14
CA TYR A 100 -23.91 -88.63 -31.87
C TYR A 100 -24.08 -89.68 -30.78
N PRO A 101 -23.01 -90.39 -30.38
CA PRO A 101 -23.07 -91.34 -29.28
C PRO A 101 -23.19 -90.60 -27.93
N ILE A 102 -23.48 -91.35 -26.86
CA ILE A 102 -23.81 -90.76 -25.54
C ILE A 102 -22.63 -89.99 -24.97
N GLU A 103 -21.41 -90.48 -25.19
CA GLU A 103 -20.14 -89.87 -24.81
C GLU A 103 -20.04 -88.46 -25.39
N THR A 104 -20.30 -88.27 -26.69
CA THR A 104 -20.22 -86.95 -27.35
C THR A 104 -21.27 -85.97 -26.82
N VAL A 105 -22.45 -86.45 -26.41
CA VAL A 105 -23.49 -85.61 -25.76
C VAL A 105 -23.06 -85.20 -24.36
N ILE A 106 -22.40 -86.08 -23.61
CA ILE A 106 -21.85 -85.79 -22.28
C ILE A 106 -20.67 -84.80 -22.40
N ASP A 107 -19.73 -85.04 -23.31
CA ASP A 107 -18.58 -84.16 -23.56
C ASP A 107 -19.04 -82.76 -23.99
N ALA A 108 -20.06 -82.65 -24.85
CA ALA A 108 -20.65 -81.36 -25.22
C ALA A 108 -21.30 -80.65 -24.02
N CYS A 109 -21.97 -81.37 -23.12
CA CYS A 109 -22.49 -80.80 -21.86
C CYS A 109 -21.37 -80.34 -20.91
N ILE A 110 -20.28 -81.10 -20.81
CA ILE A 110 -19.11 -80.76 -20.00
C ILE A 110 -18.45 -79.50 -20.57
N ASN A 111 -18.19 -79.46 -21.88
CA ASN A 111 -17.56 -78.32 -22.56
C ASN A 111 -18.38 -77.04 -22.40
N LEU A 112 -19.71 -77.09 -22.59
CA LEU A 112 -20.58 -75.93 -22.34
C LEU A 112 -20.62 -75.53 -20.87
N HIS A 113 -20.50 -76.49 -19.93
CA HIS A 113 -20.41 -76.16 -18.52
C HIS A 113 -19.08 -75.49 -18.17
N THR A 114 -17.96 -75.94 -18.74
CA THR A 114 -16.65 -75.30 -18.56
C THR A 114 -16.62 -73.91 -19.20
N GLU A 115 -17.10 -73.77 -20.45
CA GLU A 115 -17.23 -72.47 -21.12
C GLU A 115 -18.09 -71.49 -20.32
N HIS A 116 -19.25 -71.94 -19.81
CA HIS A 116 -20.10 -71.13 -18.95
C HIS A 116 -19.39 -70.72 -17.65
N CYS A 117 -18.62 -71.62 -17.02
CA CYS A 117 -17.85 -71.30 -15.83
C CYS A 117 -16.73 -70.30 -16.11
N GLU A 118 -16.03 -70.42 -17.25
CA GLU A 118 -15.01 -69.48 -17.69
C GLU A 118 -15.59 -68.11 -18.02
N LEU A 119 -16.69 -68.05 -18.80
CA LEU A 119 -17.40 -66.81 -19.10
C LEU A 119 -17.92 -66.12 -17.84
N LYS A 120 -18.43 -66.88 -16.87
CA LYS A 120 -18.85 -66.35 -15.57
C LYS A 120 -17.66 -65.78 -14.78
N ALA A 121 -16.53 -66.48 -14.73
CA ALA A 121 -15.32 -65.99 -14.08
C ALA A 121 -14.76 -64.71 -14.76
N GLN A 122 -14.81 -64.64 -16.09
CA GLN A 122 -14.46 -63.44 -16.85
C GLN A 122 -15.43 -62.28 -16.57
N GLN A 123 -16.74 -62.55 -16.47
CA GLN A 123 -17.73 -61.54 -16.11
C GLN A 123 -17.49 -61.00 -14.68
N GLU A 124 -17.28 -61.88 -13.70
CA GLU A 124 -16.97 -61.49 -12.32
C GLU A 124 -15.66 -60.67 -12.23
N TYR A 125 -14.65 -61.04 -13.02
CA TYR A 125 -13.40 -60.25 -13.15
C TYR A 125 -13.66 -58.87 -13.75
N LEU A 126 -14.38 -58.78 -14.87
CA LEU A 126 -14.68 -57.50 -15.54
C LEU A 126 -15.50 -56.56 -14.63
N VAL A 127 -16.52 -57.08 -13.94
CA VAL A 127 -17.29 -56.32 -12.93
C VAL A 127 -16.38 -55.86 -11.79
N GLY A 128 -15.46 -56.72 -11.33
CA GLY A 128 -14.45 -56.36 -10.33
C GLY A 128 -13.51 -55.23 -10.78
N VAL A 129 -13.09 -55.24 -12.06
CA VAL A 129 -12.27 -54.19 -12.67
C VAL A 129 -13.07 -52.90 -12.86
N GLU A 130 -14.31 -52.96 -13.31
CA GLU A 130 -15.19 -51.79 -13.46
C GLU A 130 -15.41 -51.10 -12.10
N LEU A 131 -15.79 -51.86 -11.06
CA LEU A 131 -16.03 -51.34 -9.72
C LEU A 131 -14.77 -50.68 -9.13
N ARG A 132 -13.58 -51.29 -9.31
CA ARG A 132 -12.30 -50.70 -8.89
C ARG A 132 -11.98 -49.43 -9.68
N THR A 133 -12.12 -49.45 -11.00
CA THR A 133 -11.84 -48.30 -11.88
C THR A 133 -12.77 -47.13 -11.56
N ARG A 134 -14.07 -47.41 -11.35
CA ARG A 134 -15.06 -46.43 -10.92
C ARG A 134 -14.74 -45.87 -9.53
N SER A 135 -14.34 -46.71 -8.58
CA SER A 135 -13.91 -46.26 -7.24
C SER A 135 -12.70 -45.33 -7.31
N ILE A 136 -11.68 -45.69 -8.11
CA ILE A 136 -10.48 -44.85 -8.34
C ILE A 136 -10.87 -43.52 -9.01
N ALA A 137 -11.70 -43.56 -10.05
CA ALA A 137 -12.17 -42.35 -10.73
C ALA A 137 -13.00 -41.44 -9.82
N CYS A 138 -13.91 -42.01 -9.01
CA CYS A 138 -14.65 -41.26 -8.00
C CYS A 138 -13.73 -40.64 -6.94
N ASN A 139 -12.74 -41.38 -6.44
CA ASN A 139 -11.77 -40.87 -5.47
C ASN A 139 -10.96 -39.71 -6.05
N HIS A 140 -10.44 -39.84 -7.27
CA HIS A 140 -9.73 -38.75 -7.94
C HIS A 140 -10.62 -37.53 -8.22
N LEU A 141 -11.90 -37.73 -8.54
CA LEU A 141 -12.86 -36.63 -8.64
C LEU A 141 -13.08 -35.93 -7.29
N PHE A 142 -13.23 -36.68 -6.18
CA PHE A 142 -13.34 -36.10 -4.84
C PHE A 142 -12.06 -35.39 -4.39
N GLU A 143 -10.88 -35.91 -4.73
CA GLU A 143 -9.59 -35.26 -4.48
C GLU A 143 -9.48 -33.95 -5.27
N ALA A 144 -9.74 -33.98 -6.58
CA ALA A 144 -9.72 -32.78 -7.43
C ALA A 144 -10.73 -31.72 -6.97
N GLU A 145 -11.94 -32.12 -6.57
CA GLU A 145 -12.98 -31.24 -6.03
C GLU A 145 -12.53 -30.60 -4.71
N ARG A 146 -11.94 -31.39 -3.81
CA ARG A 146 -11.34 -30.90 -2.56
C ARG A 146 -10.20 -29.91 -2.81
N TYR A 147 -9.30 -30.19 -3.76
CA TYR A 147 -8.21 -29.28 -4.12
C TYR A 147 -8.73 -27.98 -4.75
N ALA A 148 -9.77 -28.04 -5.57
CA ALA A 148 -10.43 -26.87 -6.12
C ALA A 148 -11.09 -26.02 -5.00
N ARG A 149 -11.79 -26.66 -4.05
CA ARG A 149 -12.35 -25.96 -2.87
C ARG A 149 -11.28 -25.30 -2.01
N SER A 150 -10.15 -25.97 -1.74
CA SER A 150 -9.06 -25.35 -0.98
C SER A 150 -8.44 -24.17 -1.72
N ALA A 151 -8.21 -24.30 -3.03
CA ALA A 151 -7.68 -23.19 -3.84
C ALA A 151 -8.62 -21.97 -3.86
N ILE A 152 -9.95 -22.20 -3.89
CA ILE A 152 -10.95 -21.12 -3.74
C ILE A 152 -10.89 -20.51 -2.34
N ALA A 153 -10.81 -21.31 -1.28
CA ALA A 153 -10.71 -20.81 0.10
C ALA A 153 -9.42 -20.00 0.34
N ASP A 154 -8.29 -20.46 -0.21
CA ASP A 154 -7.00 -19.76 -0.17
C ASP A 154 -7.06 -18.44 -0.96
N ALA A 155 -7.67 -18.43 -2.14
CA ALA A 155 -7.89 -17.21 -2.92
C ALA A 155 -8.81 -16.21 -2.20
N CYS A 156 -9.92 -16.69 -1.59
CA CYS A 156 -10.83 -15.86 -0.81
C CYS A 156 -10.17 -15.29 0.45
N SER A 157 -9.38 -16.08 1.17
CA SER A 157 -8.66 -15.61 2.36
C SER A 157 -7.55 -14.61 2.00
N GLY A 158 -6.83 -14.82 0.89
CA GLY A 158 -5.89 -13.86 0.33
C GLY A 158 -6.56 -12.54 -0.07
N ALA A 159 -7.69 -12.61 -0.78
CA ALA A 159 -8.49 -11.43 -1.14
C ALA A 159 -9.00 -10.68 0.10
N TYR A 160 -9.49 -11.40 1.11
CA TYR A 160 -9.91 -10.82 2.39
C TYR A 160 -8.75 -10.16 3.15
N ALA A 161 -7.56 -10.75 3.15
CA ALA A 161 -6.37 -10.15 3.77
C ALA A 161 -5.95 -8.86 3.06
N ILE A 162 -6.01 -8.84 1.72
CA ILE A 162 -5.74 -7.65 0.90
C ILE A 162 -6.78 -6.55 1.17
N LEU A 163 -8.08 -6.89 1.17
CA LEU A 163 -9.17 -5.96 1.51
C LEU A 163 -9.02 -5.40 2.93
N SER A 164 -8.69 -6.25 3.91
CA SER A 164 -8.46 -5.86 5.30
C SER A 164 -7.27 -4.91 5.44
N ARG A 165 -6.20 -5.13 4.66
CA ARG A 165 -5.06 -4.22 4.57
C ARG A 165 -5.45 -2.88 3.93
N PHE A 166 -6.18 -2.89 2.82
CA PHE A 166 -6.65 -1.65 2.18
C PHE A 166 -7.59 -0.84 3.08
N LEU A 167 -8.52 -1.49 3.78
CA LEU A 167 -9.38 -0.85 4.80
C LEU A 167 -8.55 -0.19 5.90
N ARG A 168 -7.52 -0.88 6.41
CA ARG A 168 -6.61 -0.31 7.42
C ARG A 168 -5.83 0.90 6.89
N CYS A 169 -5.28 0.82 5.68
CA CYS A 169 -4.60 1.94 5.04
C CYS A 169 -5.55 3.12 4.77
N ALA A 170 -6.80 2.87 4.36
CA ALA A 170 -7.81 3.89 4.15
C ALA A 170 -8.20 4.58 5.47
N MET A 171 -8.41 3.82 6.55
CA MET A 171 -8.65 4.37 7.89
C MET A 171 -7.47 5.24 8.36
N GLN A 172 -6.23 4.76 8.16
CA GLN A 172 -5.03 5.52 8.52
C GLN A 172 -4.92 6.82 7.70
N ALA A 173 -5.15 6.78 6.39
CA ALA A 173 -5.14 7.98 5.54
C ALA A 173 -6.25 8.99 5.92
N VAL A 174 -7.41 8.53 6.41
CA VAL A 174 -8.46 9.41 6.96
C VAL A 174 -7.99 10.10 8.25
N VAL A 175 -7.34 9.36 9.16
CA VAL A 175 -6.76 9.91 10.39
C VAL A 175 -5.64 10.92 10.08
N GLU A 176 -4.72 10.57 9.19
CA GLU A 176 -3.63 11.47 8.75
C GLU A 176 -4.17 12.72 8.07
N LYS A 177 -5.18 12.61 7.19
CA LYS A 177 -5.88 13.76 6.62
C LYS A 177 -6.50 14.65 7.69
N GLN A 178 -7.13 14.07 8.71
CA GLN A 178 -7.74 14.83 9.79
C GLN A 178 -6.68 15.55 10.64
N GLN A 179 -5.59 14.88 11.00
CA GLN A 179 -4.44 15.49 11.68
C GLN A 179 -3.83 16.65 10.87
N LEU A 180 -3.70 16.50 9.54
CA LEU A 180 -3.24 17.58 8.65
C LEU A 180 -4.23 18.75 8.63
N CYS A 181 -5.54 18.50 8.60
CA CYS A 181 -6.54 19.57 8.70
C CYS A 181 -6.52 20.29 10.05
N GLU A 182 -6.28 19.58 11.16
CA GLU A 182 -6.15 20.15 12.50
C GLU A 182 -4.85 20.97 12.64
N ALA A 183 -3.72 20.44 12.15
CA ALA A 183 -2.45 21.16 12.10
C ALA A 183 -2.52 22.42 11.22
N HIS A 184 -3.22 22.35 10.07
CA HIS A 184 -3.43 23.50 9.20
C HIS A 184 -4.25 24.60 9.88
N LYS A 185 -5.38 24.24 10.52
CA LYS A 185 -6.19 25.20 11.31
C LYS A 185 -5.39 25.83 12.46
N ALA A 186 -4.54 25.05 13.13
CA ALA A 186 -3.67 25.56 14.19
C ALA A 186 -2.62 26.54 13.64
N ALA A 187 -2.04 26.25 12.47
CA ALA A 187 -1.12 27.14 11.77
C ALA A 187 -1.80 28.43 11.30
N GLU A 188 -3.01 28.35 10.72
CA GLU A 188 -3.83 29.52 10.36
C GLU A 188 -4.13 30.38 11.59
N CYS A 189 -4.56 29.78 12.71
CA CYS A 189 -4.80 30.51 13.96
C CYS A 189 -3.53 31.21 14.47
N ALA A 190 -2.38 30.53 14.45
CA ALA A 190 -1.10 31.12 14.85
C ALA A 190 -0.63 32.23 13.89
N GLN A 191 -0.91 32.11 12.59
CA GLN A 191 -0.62 33.14 11.59
C GLN A 191 -1.53 34.36 11.77
N ASN A 192 -2.83 34.16 12.00
CA ASN A 192 -3.77 35.24 12.29
C ASN A 192 -3.39 35.99 13.57
N GLN A 193 -3.01 35.27 14.64
CA GLN A 193 -2.48 35.90 15.87
C GLN A 193 -1.20 36.70 15.62
N ARG A 194 -0.29 36.20 14.77
CA ARG A 194 0.91 36.97 14.35
C ARG A 194 0.54 38.21 13.55
N MET A 195 -0.43 38.12 12.63
CA MET A 195 -0.92 39.27 11.86
C MET A 195 -1.56 40.33 12.78
N GLU A 196 -2.44 39.93 13.70
CA GLU A 196 -3.01 40.85 14.70
C GLU A 196 -1.93 41.52 15.56
N LEU A 197 -0.89 40.79 15.97
CA LEU A 197 0.22 41.35 16.75
C LEU A 197 1.06 42.33 15.92
N LEU A 198 1.26 42.05 14.63
CA LEU A 198 1.92 42.97 13.69
C LEU A 198 1.08 44.23 13.44
N GLU A 199 -0.24 44.10 13.28
CA GLU A 199 -1.16 45.24 13.15
C GLU A 199 -1.18 46.10 14.42
N LYS A 200 -1.31 45.49 15.60
CA LYS A 200 -1.24 46.20 16.90
C LYS A 200 0.11 46.89 17.08
N ARG A 201 1.21 46.25 16.64
CA ARG A 201 2.55 46.87 16.65
C ARG A 201 2.65 48.05 15.68
N ALA A 202 2.14 47.92 14.45
CA ALA A 202 2.12 49.01 13.48
C ALA A 202 1.26 50.19 13.98
N GLN A 203 0.10 49.93 14.58
CA GLN A 203 -0.73 50.96 15.21
C GLN A 203 0.00 51.68 16.35
N LEU A 204 0.73 50.94 17.20
CA LEU A 204 1.57 51.53 18.25
C LEU A 204 2.71 52.37 17.66
N GLU A 205 3.42 51.86 16.65
CA GLU A 205 4.50 52.57 15.96
C GLU A 205 3.96 53.86 15.28
N CYS A 206 2.82 53.80 14.59
CA CYS A 206 2.12 54.99 14.07
C CYS A 206 1.80 55.99 15.18
N SER A 207 1.18 55.56 16.28
CA SER A 207 0.84 56.47 17.40
C SER A 207 2.07 57.09 18.08
N GLN A 208 3.22 56.40 18.07
CA GLN A 208 4.49 56.96 18.53
C GLN A 208 5.04 57.98 17.54
N HIS A 209 4.97 57.71 16.23
CA HIS A 209 5.38 58.65 15.19
C HIS A 209 4.52 59.91 15.18
N GLU A 210 3.20 59.77 15.37
CA GLU A 210 2.27 60.90 15.53
C GLU A 210 2.65 61.77 16.73
N ARG A 211 2.88 61.17 17.91
CA ARG A 211 3.35 61.92 19.10
C ARG A 211 4.68 62.63 18.87
N ILE A 212 5.65 61.94 18.27
CA ILE A 212 6.95 62.53 17.92
C ILE A 212 6.73 63.72 16.96
N VAL A 213 5.87 63.58 15.95
CA VAL A 213 5.54 64.67 15.01
C VAL A 213 4.83 65.83 15.70
N GLU A 214 3.92 65.58 16.65
CA GLU A 214 3.31 66.63 17.49
C GLU A 214 4.38 67.35 18.34
N GLU A 215 5.26 66.61 19.03
CA GLU A 215 6.40 67.19 19.78
C GLU A 215 7.32 68.03 18.89
N TRP A 216 7.60 67.60 17.65
CA TRP A 216 8.35 68.40 16.68
C TRP A 216 7.58 69.65 16.22
N LYS A 217 6.26 69.57 16.03
CA LYS A 217 5.42 70.75 15.72
C LYS A 217 5.42 71.75 16.88
N GLU A 218 5.32 71.29 18.13
CA GLU A 218 5.40 72.14 19.32
C GLU A 218 6.78 72.79 19.46
N GLN A 219 7.86 72.05 19.22
CA GLN A 219 9.22 72.61 19.21
C GLN A 219 9.40 73.63 18.08
N VAL A 220 8.94 73.33 16.86
CA VAL A 220 9.03 74.26 15.71
C VAL A 220 8.19 75.51 15.94
N THR A 221 6.98 75.41 16.48
CA THR A 221 6.14 76.57 16.80
C THR A 221 6.73 77.42 17.93
N SER A 222 7.29 76.78 18.97
CA SER A 222 8.02 77.47 20.06
C SER A 222 9.27 78.20 19.55
N VAL A 223 10.10 77.53 18.74
CA VAL A 223 11.27 78.14 18.10
C VAL A 223 10.87 79.27 17.16
N ASN A 224 9.83 79.10 16.34
CA ASN A 224 9.34 80.14 15.43
C ASN A 224 8.77 81.35 16.20
N GLY A 225 8.05 81.13 17.30
CA GLY A 225 7.60 82.20 18.21
C GLY A 225 8.78 82.97 18.81
N ARG A 226 9.83 82.28 19.26
CA ARG A 226 11.07 82.91 19.75
C ARG A 226 11.81 83.66 18.64
N LEU A 227 11.84 83.12 17.42
CA LEU A 227 12.49 83.74 16.26
C LEU A 227 11.75 85.00 15.80
N GLN A 228 10.41 85.00 15.82
CA GLN A 228 9.59 86.19 15.59
C GLN A 228 9.79 87.25 16.68
N LEU A 229 9.96 86.84 17.95
CA LEU A 229 10.23 87.76 19.05
C LEU A 229 11.62 88.41 18.92
N LEU A 230 12.65 87.62 18.58
CA LEU A 230 13.99 88.13 18.24
C LEU A 230 13.97 89.05 17.00
N GLN A 231 13.19 88.72 15.95
CA GLN A 231 13.02 89.61 14.79
C GLN A 231 12.35 90.94 15.14
N ARG A 232 11.44 90.96 16.13
CA ARG A 232 10.85 92.22 16.63
C ARG A 232 11.89 93.02 17.43
N GLN A 233 12.67 92.37 18.28
CA GLN A 233 13.77 93.00 19.03
C GLN A 233 14.81 93.62 18.09
N MET A 234 15.33 92.85 17.12
CA MET A 234 16.26 93.34 16.09
C MET A 234 15.71 94.50 15.25
N ARG A 235 14.39 94.61 15.08
CA ARG A 235 13.76 95.76 14.40
C ARG A 235 13.65 96.99 15.30
N HIS A 236 13.38 96.80 16.59
CA HIS A 236 13.42 97.88 17.58
C HIS A 236 14.83 98.42 17.78
N GLU A 237 15.82 97.54 17.96
CA GLU A 237 17.24 97.91 18.09
C GLU A 237 17.72 98.71 16.88
N LYS A 238 17.36 98.28 15.65
CA LYS A 238 17.68 99.05 14.43
C LYS A 238 17.00 100.42 14.38
N ALA A 239 15.73 100.52 14.78
CA ALA A 239 15.03 101.81 14.83
C ALA A 239 15.64 102.74 15.90
N GLU A 240 16.12 102.19 17.03
CA GLU A 240 16.86 102.94 18.04
C GLU A 240 18.25 103.36 17.54
N GLU A 241 18.99 102.50 16.83
CA GLU A 241 20.25 102.86 16.15
C GLU A 241 20.05 103.95 15.10
N GLU A 242 19.00 103.88 14.28
CA GLU A 242 18.64 104.89 13.28
C GLU A 242 18.33 106.24 13.95
N LEU A 243 17.49 106.27 15.00
CA LEU A 243 17.20 107.48 15.78
C LEU A 243 18.44 108.06 16.48
N LEU A 244 19.33 107.21 17.01
CA LEU A 244 20.59 107.64 17.62
C LEU A 244 21.57 108.21 16.57
N MET A 245 21.62 107.62 15.37
CA MET A 245 22.39 108.14 14.25
C MET A 245 21.85 109.49 13.77
N GLU A 246 20.53 109.66 13.63
CA GLU A 246 19.90 110.94 13.32
C GLU A 246 20.26 112.01 14.36
N ALA A 247 20.20 111.68 15.66
CA ALA A 247 20.58 112.58 16.74
C ALA A 247 22.09 112.94 16.73
N VAL A 248 22.96 111.99 16.37
CA VAL A 248 24.41 112.23 16.22
C VAL A 248 24.71 113.11 15.01
N CYS A 249 24.05 112.87 13.87
CA CYS A 249 24.14 113.73 12.68
C CYS A 249 23.67 115.15 12.98
N GLY A 250 22.49 115.33 13.58
CA GLY A 250 21.99 116.65 13.98
C GLY A 250 22.92 117.39 14.95
N ARG A 251 23.65 116.67 15.82
CA ARG A 251 24.68 117.28 16.68
C ARG A 251 25.94 117.66 15.92
N LEU A 252 26.34 116.87 14.92
CA LEU A 252 27.47 117.19 14.03
C LEU A 252 27.18 118.42 13.18
N ASP A 253 26.00 118.53 12.60
CA ASP A 253 25.57 119.70 11.82
C ASP A 253 25.61 120.97 12.67
N LEU A 254 25.09 120.92 13.90
CA LEU A 254 25.17 122.00 14.89
C LEU A 254 26.63 122.39 15.23
N MET A 255 27.54 121.43 15.31
CA MET A 255 28.97 121.70 15.52
C MET A 255 29.64 122.34 14.28
N VAL A 256 29.21 121.97 13.07
CA VAL A 256 29.70 122.58 11.82
C VAL A 256 29.21 124.02 11.68
N GLU A 257 27.95 124.30 12.00
CA GLU A 257 27.42 125.67 12.04
C GLU A 257 28.17 126.55 13.05
N GLN A 258 28.36 126.05 14.28
CA GLN A 258 29.14 126.76 15.31
C GLN A 258 30.59 126.99 14.88
N GLY A 259 31.21 126.02 14.19
CA GLY A 259 32.55 126.16 13.62
C GLY A 259 32.63 127.27 12.56
N ALA A 260 31.67 127.28 11.61
CA ALA A 260 31.60 128.28 10.56
C ALA A 260 31.38 129.71 11.11
N ASP A 261 30.59 129.87 12.17
CA ASP A 261 30.43 131.17 12.84
C ASP A 261 31.68 131.61 13.60
N LEU A 262 32.43 130.67 14.18
CA LEU A 262 33.72 130.96 14.80
C LEU A 262 34.77 131.40 13.77
N GLU A 263 34.79 130.78 12.58
CA GLU A 263 35.63 131.20 11.46
C GLU A 263 35.27 132.61 10.95
N ARG A 264 33.97 132.93 10.84
CA ARG A 264 33.50 134.28 10.48
C ARG A 264 33.96 135.33 11.49
N LEU A 265 33.87 135.04 12.78
CA LEU A 265 34.36 135.93 13.85
C LEU A 265 35.88 136.11 13.80
N LEU A 266 36.64 135.03 13.63
CA LEU A 266 38.10 135.10 13.49
C LEU A 266 38.52 135.92 12.25
N ALA A 267 37.84 135.74 11.12
CA ALA A 267 38.09 136.52 9.90
C ALA A 267 37.84 138.03 10.10
N LEU A 268 36.85 138.42 10.91
CA LEU A 268 36.63 139.82 11.29
C LEU A 268 37.76 140.35 12.19
N VAL A 269 38.22 139.58 13.17
CA VAL A 269 39.35 139.94 14.05
C VAL A 269 40.65 140.12 13.26
N PHE A 270 40.98 139.20 12.35
CA PHE A 270 42.17 139.33 11.50
C PHE A 270 42.11 140.56 10.59
N ARG A 271 40.93 140.89 10.03
CA ARG A 271 40.75 142.14 9.24
C ARG A 271 40.92 143.40 10.08
N ALA A 272 40.58 143.39 11.37
CA ALA A 272 40.82 144.50 12.28
C ALA A 272 42.32 144.65 12.61
N LEU A 273 43.00 143.54 12.93
CA LEU A 273 44.44 143.53 13.22
C LEU A 273 45.29 144.08 12.06
N VAL A 274 45.00 143.65 10.82
CA VAL A 274 45.71 144.13 9.62
C VAL A 274 45.52 145.64 9.36
N ARG A 275 44.39 146.23 9.78
CA ARG A 275 44.18 147.70 9.69
C ARG A 275 45.02 148.45 10.73
N HIS A 276 45.07 147.95 11.97
CA HIS A 276 45.86 148.60 13.03
C HIS A 276 47.37 148.49 12.82
N ASP A 277 47.87 147.39 12.25
CA ASP A 277 49.31 147.23 11.97
C ASP A 277 49.79 148.23 10.90
N LYS A 278 48.98 148.52 9.87
CA LYS A 278 49.26 149.59 8.89
C LYS A 278 49.36 150.98 9.53
N GLN A 279 48.41 151.32 10.41
CA GLN A 279 48.44 152.59 11.16
C GLN A 279 49.70 152.73 12.05
N LEU A 280 50.18 151.60 12.60
CA LEU A 280 51.38 151.53 13.42
C LEU A 280 52.68 151.69 12.61
N GLN A 281 52.68 151.23 11.35
CA GLN A 281 53.80 151.44 10.42
C GLN A 281 53.91 152.90 9.94
N GLU A 282 52.79 153.57 9.68
CA GLU A 282 52.76 154.98 9.30
C GLU A 282 53.34 155.87 10.41
N ALA A 283 52.88 155.70 11.66
CA ALA A 283 53.38 156.45 12.81
C ALA A 283 54.89 156.23 13.09
N ARG A 284 55.44 155.05 12.79
CA ARG A 284 56.88 154.77 12.95
C ARG A 284 57.73 155.58 11.97
N ASN A 285 57.29 155.75 10.73
CA ASN A 285 58.03 156.49 9.70
C ASN A 285 58.12 157.99 10.00
N GLU A 286 57.05 158.59 10.53
CA GLU A 286 57.05 160.00 10.95
C GLU A 286 58.04 160.28 12.10
N SER A 287 58.15 159.34 13.05
CA SER A 287 59.11 159.45 14.17
C SER A 287 60.58 159.48 13.71
N PHE A 288 60.90 158.79 12.61
CA PHE A 288 62.26 158.69 12.09
C PHE A 288 62.71 160.00 11.42
N LEU A 289 61.82 160.65 10.68
CA LEU A 289 62.04 161.96 10.03
C LEU A 289 62.28 163.10 11.03
N LEU A 290 61.62 163.06 12.19
CA LEU A 290 61.82 164.06 13.26
C LEU A 290 63.18 163.88 13.97
N ARG A 291 63.67 162.65 14.11
CA ARG A 291 64.98 162.35 14.73
C ARG A 291 66.16 162.95 13.97
N GLY A 292 66.10 162.98 12.63
CA GLY A 292 67.16 163.53 11.78
C GLY A 292 67.32 165.07 11.89
N LYS A 293 66.27 165.80 12.24
CA LYS A 293 66.33 167.27 12.39
C LYS A 293 66.97 167.70 13.72
N LEU A 294 66.81 166.90 14.77
CA LEU A 294 67.32 167.17 16.12
C LEU A 294 68.85 167.04 16.23
N GLN A 295 69.48 166.19 15.42
CA GLN A 295 70.93 165.95 15.48
C GLN A 295 71.77 167.09 14.87
N LYS A 296 71.26 167.86 13.90
CA LYS A 296 72.00 169.02 13.36
C LYS A 296 72.13 170.16 14.38
N VAL A 297 71.05 170.48 15.09
CA VAL A 297 71.03 171.59 16.09
C VAL A 297 71.99 171.33 17.27
N HIS A 298 72.27 170.06 17.59
CA HIS A 298 73.17 169.70 18.69
C HIS A 298 74.66 169.91 18.35
N ALA A 299 75.04 169.80 17.07
CA ALA A 299 76.41 170.01 16.62
C ALA A 299 76.82 171.50 16.70
N ASP A 300 75.91 172.41 16.34
CA ASP A 300 76.21 173.85 16.27
C ASP A 300 76.28 174.50 17.67
N LEU A 301 75.43 174.06 18.61
CA LEU A 301 75.47 174.50 20.02
C LEU A 301 76.74 174.05 20.76
N SER A 302 77.42 173.01 20.27
CA SER A 302 78.64 172.48 20.88
C SER A 302 79.89 173.33 20.57
N ARG A 303 79.93 174.02 19.42
CA ARG A 303 81.07 174.87 19.03
C ARG A 303 81.05 176.25 19.69
N ALA A 304 79.86 176.79 19.99
CA ALA A 304 79.71 178.11 20.60
C ALA A 304 80.13 178.19 22.09
N ARG A 305 80.14 177.07 22.82
CA ARG A 305 80.38 177.04 24.28
C ARG A 305 81.87 176.96 24.68
N ALA A 306 82.79 176.67 23.75
CA ALA A 306 84.21 176.48 24.05
C ALA A 306 85.05 177.78 24.05
N LEU A 307 84.55 178.89 23.50
CA LEU A 307 85.33 180.13 23.30
C LEU A 307 85.10 181.24 24.34
N LEU A 308 84.22 181.03 25.33
CA LEU A 308 83.73 182.10 26.21
C LEU A 308 83.98 181.94 27.72
N ARG A 309 85.14 181.38 28.12
CA ARG A 309 85.75 181.63 29.46
C ARG A 309 87.22 181.18 29.59
N ARG A 310 88.10 181.82 28.82
CA ARG A 310 89.56 181.81 29.03
C ARG A 310 90.03 183.11 29.68
N ARG A 311 89.57 183.42 30.90
CA ARG A 311 90.10 184.50 31.76
C ARG A 311 89.53 184.48 33.19
N LYS A 312 90.24 183.82 34.10
CA LYS A 312 90.64 184.28 35.44
C LYS A 312 91.21 183.09 36.24
N GLU A 313 92.54 182.98 36.25
CA GLU A 313 93.29 182.48 37.41
C GLU A 313 92.97 183.39 38.64
N THR A 314 93.21 183.03 39.91
CA THR A 314 94.40 182.38 40.51
C THR A 314 94.13 181.70 41.86
N GLN A 315 94.79 180.55 42.06
CA GLN A 315 95.51 180.07 43.26
C GLN A 315 94.90 180.04 44.68
N GLN A 316 95.09 178.85 45.27
CA GLN A 316 95.40 178.50 46.67
C GLN A 316 94.30 178.43 47.76
N GLN A 317 94.08 177.17 48.16
CA GLN A 317 94.09 176.67 49.55
C GLN A 317 92.76 176.54 50.31
N GLN A 318 92.53 175.30 50.78
CA GLN A 318 91.62 174.84 51.84
C GLN A 318 90.08 174.90 51.67
N GLN A 319 89.51 173.69 51.75
CA GLN A 319 88.31 173.29 52.50
C GLN A 319 86.89 173.65 52.03
N SER A 320 85.98 172.78 52.49
CA SER A 320 84.51 172.85 52.47
C SER A 320 83.87 172.66 51.08
N SER A 321 83.17 171.55 50.83
CA SER A 321 81.72 171.33 51.14
C SER A 321 80.86 171.64 49.89
N THR A 322 79.69 171.07 49.61
CA THR A 322 78.80 170.08 50.27
C THR A 322 77.72 169.65 49.26
N LEU A 323 77.03 168.50 49.49
CA LEU A 323 75.64 168.20 49.01
C LEU A 323 75.46 168.13 47.45
N ASP A 324 74.47 167.50 46.82
CA ASP A 324 73.55 166.38 47.12
C ASP A 324 73.00 165.89 45.76
N THR A 325 72.14 164.90 45.53
CA THR A 325 71.36 163.87 46.28
C THR A 325 71.13 162.72 45.25
N SER A 326 70.43 161.59 45.46
CA SER A 326 70.24 160.59 46.54
C SER A 326 69.40 159.46 45.88
N GLY A 327 69.32 158.21 46.33
CA GLY A 327 70.04 157.44 47.34
C GLY A 327 69.75 155.95 47.06
N ARG A 328 70.71 155.01 47.15
CA ARG A 328 71.45 154.53 48.34
C ARG A 328 70.61 153.51 49.14
N ALA A 329 71.07 152.30 49.50
CA ALA A 329 72.22 151.45 49.14
C ALA A 329 71.89 150.00 49.64
N SER A 330 72.53 148.88 49.23
CA SER A 330 73.95 148.47 49.31
C SER A 330 74.55 148.61 50.73
N ALA A 331 75.40 147.74 51.28
CA ALA A 331 76.02 146.49 50.80
C ALA A 331 76.44 145.66 52.07
N ARG A 332 76.48 144.32 52.06
CA ARG A 332 77.68 143.44 51.85
C ARG A 332 78.66 143.30 53.05
N THR A 333 79.03 142.04 53.32
CA THR A 333 80.25 141.50 53.97
C THR A 333 80.51 141.64 55.48
N GLU A 334 80.57 140.47 56.12
CA GLU A 334 81.63 139.92 56.99
C GLU A 334 81.93 140.44 58.43
N ASN A 335 82.01 139.45 59.32
CA ASN A 335 82.91 139.27 60.46
C ASN A 335 82.87 140.22 61.67
N GLY A 336 82.34 139.67 62.77
CA GLY A 336 83.14 139.50 63.99
C GLY A 336 82.90 140.45 65.17
N GLY A 337 82.78 139.86 66.37
CA GLY A 337 83.29 140.48 67.60
C GLY A 337 82.33 141.25 68.52
N LYS A 338 81.73 140.50 69.47
CA LYS A 338 81.53 140.83 70.90
C LYS A 338 80.89 142.16 71.38
N GLU A 339 79.98 141.92 72.34
CA GLU A 339 79.68 142.66 73.57
C GLU A 339 78.69 143.86 73.60
N LYS A 340 77.60 143.57 74.33
CA LYS A 340 76.80 144.41 75.26
C LYS A 340 75.65 145.29 74.75
N ASP A 341 74.47 144.73 75.04
CA ASP A 341 73.33 145.32 75.76
C ASP A 341 72.22 146.08 75.00
N CYS A 342 71.02 145.47 75.11
CA CYS A 342 69.67 146.05 75.14
C CYS A 342 69.03 146.61 73.84
N SER A 343 68.10 145.82 73.25
CA SER A 343 66.66 146.16 73.20
C SER A 343 65.82 144.99 72.62
N VAL A 344 64.60 144.79 73.11
CA VAL A 344 63.80 143.54 72.97
C VAL A 344 62.89 143.49 71.71
N TYR A 345 62.94 144.50 70.82
CA TYR A 345 61.86 144.71 69.83
C TYR A 345 61.96 143.98 68.49
N ASP A 346 63.12 143.48 68.06
CA ASP A 346 63.29 142.94 66.70
C ASP A 346 62.86 141.46 66.52
N ALA A 347 62.63 140.72 67.61
CA ALA A 347 62.31 139.28 67.56
C ALA A 347 60.91 138.93 67.00
N LEU A 348 60.00 139.90 66.88
CA LEU A 348 58.61 139.63 66.49
C LEU A 348 58.38 139.61 64.96
N ARG A 349 59.27 140.20 64.15
CA ARG A 349 59.02 140.37 62.71
C ARG A 349 59.47 139.18 61.86
N THR A 350 60.42 138.37 62.35
CA THR A 350 60.88 137.13 61.67
C THR A 350 59.84 136.02 61.72
N LEU A 351 59.17 135.82 62.86
CA LEU A 351 58.14 134.80 63.07
C LEU A 351 56.95 134.88 62.09
N GLN A 352 56.59 136.08 61.60
CA GLN A 352 55.49 136.24 60.64
C GLN A 352 55.83 135.71 59.24
N VAL A 353 57.11 135.74 58.84
CA VAL A 353 57.54 135.26 57.51
C VAL A 353 57.57 133.73 57.48
N GLU A 354 58.04 133.10 58.56
CA GLU A 354 58.09 131.63 58.70
C GLU A 354 56.68 131.01 58.67
N HIS A 355 55.68 131.68 59.25
CA HIS A 355 54.30 131.21 59.28
C HIS A 355 53.65 131.06 57.90
N GLU A 356 53.88 132.00 56.96
CA GLU A 356 53.29 131.88 55.61
C GLU A 356 54.02 130.84 54.74
N VAL A 357 55.31 130.58 54.97
CA VAL A 357 56.05 129.49 54.28
C VAL A 357 55.46 128.12 54.66
N LEU A 358 55.31 127.85 55.97
CA LEU A 358 54.69 126.63 56.49
C LEU A 358 53.27 126.39 55.93
N LYS A 359 52.52 127.47 55.70
CA LYS A 359 51.14 127.44 55.17
C LYS A 359 51.06 127.08 53.67
N VAL A 360 52.15 127.24 52.92
CA VAL A 360 52.27 126.79 51.52
C VAL A 360 52.68 125.31 51.50
N GLU A 361 53.68 124.92 52.31
CA GLU A 361 54.14 123.54 52.40
C GLU A 361 53.03 122.58 52.87
N TRP A 362 52.20 123.00 53.85
CA TRP A 362 51.06 122.21 54.32
C TRP A 362 50.06 121.91 53.20
N ARG A 363 49.74 122.89 52.34
CA ARG A 363 48.83 122.68 51.19
C ARG A 363 49.40 121.67 50.20
N GLN A 364 50.70 121.78 49.89
CA GLN A 364 51.36 120.83 49.00
C GLN A 364 51.39 119.40 49.57
N CYS A 365 51.53 119.23 50.88
CA CYS A 365 51.40 117.92 51.52
C CYS A 365 49.98 117.36 51.41
N VAL A 366 48.94 118.17 51.64
CA VAL A 366 47.54 117.74 51.49
C VAL A 366 47.19 117.38 50.04
N GLU A 367 47.74 118.10 49.05
CA GLU A 367 47.55 117.77 47.64
C GLU A 367 48.26 116.47 47.22
N ARG A 368 49.50 116.24 47.69
CA ARG A 368 50.19 114.95 47.50
C ARG A 368 49.41 113.81 48.14
N GLU A 369 48.87 114.00 49.34
CA GLU A 369 48.07 112.99 50.04
C GLU A 369 46.74 112.69 49.31
N ARG A 370 46.09 113.71 48.73
CA ARG A 370 44.91 113.52 47.87
C ARG A 370 45.24 112.76 46.59
N ALA A 371 46.34 113.07 45.92
CA ALA A 371 46.78 112.36 44.72
C ALA A 371 47.07 110.88 45.01
N VAL A 372 47.77 110.57 46.11
CA VAL A 372 48.00 109.19 46.56
C VAL A 372 46.70 108.46 46.88
N ARG A 373 45.74 109.10 47.57
CA ARG A 373 44.41 108.51 47.83
C ARG A 373 43.62 108.25 46.54
N GLN A 374 43.68 109.13 45.55
CA GLN A 374 43.04 108.92 44.26
C GLN A 374 43.68 107.77 43.48
N GLN A 375 45.02 107.68 43.46
CA GLN A 375 45.72 106.54 42.86
C GLN A 375 45.33 105.22 43.55
N ALA A 376 45.34 105.17 44.89
CA ALA A 376 44.90 104.01 45.66
C ALA A 376 43.43 103.63 45.38
N ALA A 377 42.53 104.60 45.22
CA ALA A 377 41.14 104.33 44.84
C ALA A 377 41.05 103.70 43.44
N THR A 378 41.84 104.17 42.46
CA THR A 378 41.85 103.58 41.11
C THR A 378 42.46 102.18 41.06
N THR A 379 43.51 101.88 41.85
CA THR A 379 44.09 100.54 41.91
C THR A 379 43.15 99.56 42.62
N ILE A 380 42.50 99.97 43.71
CA ILE A 380 41.44 99.19 44.37
C ILE A 380 40.26 98.95 43.41
N GLY A 381 39.90 99.92 42.58
CA GLY A 381 38.88 99.76 41.53
C GLY A 381 39.25 98.69 40.50
N LYS A 382 40.49 98.73 39.98
CA LYS A 382 41.00 97.72 39.03
C LYS A 382 41.05 96.32 39.64
N LEU A 383 41.61 96.18 40.84
CA LEU A 383 41.70 94.88 41.53
C LEU A 383 40.31 94.30 41.86
N LYS A 384 39.28 95.13 42.06
CA LYS A 384 37.89 94.66 42.21
C LYS A 384 37.30 94.17 40.89
N ALA A 385 37.56 94.85 39.77
CA ALA A 385 37.12 94.41 38.45
C ALA A 385 37.82 93.11 38.01
N GLU A 386 39.14 93.05 38.15
CA GLU A 386 39.94 91.84 37.91
C GLU A 386 39.45 90.66 38.77
N ARG A 387 39.05 90.94 40.02
CA ARG A 387 38.45 89.92 40.90
C ARG A 387 37.07 89.46 40.42
N SER A 388 36.18 90.36 40.00
CA SER A 388 34.87 89.95 39.46
C SER A 388 35.00 89.18 38.14
N ASP A 389 35.98 89.53 37.30
CA ASP A 389 36.26 88.79 36.06
C ASP A 389 36.83 87.38 36.36
N CYS A 390 37.68 87.26 37.38
CA CYS A 390 38.13 85.97 37.89
C CYS A 390 36.98 85.14 38.50
N GLU A 391 36.09 85.75 39.28
CA GLU A 391 34.94 85.07 39.87
C GLU A 391 33.96 84.58 38.78
N ALA A 392 33.65 85.41 37.78
CA ALA A 392 32.80 85.04 36.64
C ALA A 392 33.42 83.93 35.76
N THR A 393 34.73 83.95 35.52
CA THR A 393 35.42 82.88 34.77
C THR A 393 35.51 81.57 35.56
N VAL A 394 35.62 81.62 36.90
CA VAL A 394 35.51 80.44 37.76
C VAL A 394 34.10 79.86 37.72
N GLU A 395 33.04 80.67 37.80
CA GLU A 395 31.65 80.21 37.67
C GLU A 395 31.40 79.55 36.31
N ALA A 396 31.83 80.18 35.21
CA ALA A 396 31.73 79.61 33.87
C ALA A 396 32.49 78.27 33.73
N CYS A 397 33.63 78.12 34.40
CA CYS A 397 34.37 76.85 34.46
C CYS A 397 33.63 75.79 35.30
N GLN A 398 33.04 76.15 36.43
CA GLN A 398 32.23 75.24 37.25
C GLN A 398 31.00 74.74 36.49
N GLU A 399 30.28 75.63 35.79
CA GLU A 399 29.17 75.23 34.92
C GLU A 399 29.62 74.29 33.79
N ARG A 400 30.78 74.54 33.19
CA ARG A 400 31.34 73.69 32.13
C ARG A 400 31.70 72.30 32.67
N CYS A 401 32.30 72.22 33.86
CA CYS A 401 32.55 70.95 34.56
C CYS A 401 31.24 70.20 34.84
N ALA A 402 30.24 70.86 35.43
CA ALA A 402 28.94 70.25 35.71
C ALA A 402 28.20 69.76 34.44
N ARG A 403 28.35 70.47 33.31
CA ARG A 403 27.85 70.03 32.00
C ARG A 403 28.59 68.79 31.48
N LEU A 404 29.92 68.75 31.61
CA LEU A 404 30.75 67.61 31.21
C LEU A 404 30.51 66.38 32.08
N GLU A 405 30.31 66.53 33.40
CA GLU A 405 29.95 65.43 34.29
C GLU A 405 28.59 64.82 33.94
N LYS A 406 27.58 65.66 33.64
CA LYS A 406 26.27 65.18 33.15
C LYS A 406 26.40 64.44 31.81
N ALA A 407 27.25 64.92 30.90
CA ALA A 407 27.54 64.21 29.65
C ALA A 407 28.22 62.85 29.89
N LEU A 408 29.23 62.80 30.77
CA LEU A 408 29.93 61.57 31.16
C LEU A 408 28.99 60.56 31.84
N GLN A 409 28.03 61.02 32.64
CA GLN A 409 27.03 60.15 33.24
C GLN A 409 26.08 59.55 32.19
N ARG A 410 25.65 60.34 31.18
CA ARG A 410 24.83 59.84 30.05
C ARG A 410 25.56 58.78 29.24
N THR A 411 26.79 59.05 28.80
CA THR A 411 27.58 58.09 28.02
C THR A 411 27.90 56.82 28.80
N ARG A 412 28.11 56.90 30.13
CA ARG A 412 28.22 55.73 31.01
C ARG A 412 26.92 54.93 31.12
N GLN A 413 25.75 55.57 31.05
CA GLN A 413 24.45 54.87 31.04
C GLN A 413 24.18 54.22 29.67
N GLU A 414 24.50 54.90 28.58
CA GLU A 414 24.42 54.38 27.20
C GLU A 414 25.35 53.18 27.01
N ALA A 415 26.61 53.27 27.44
CA ALA A 415 27.54 52.14 27.43
C ALA A 415 27.03 50.93 28.26
N LYS A 416 26.35 51.18 29.38
CA LYS A 416 25.69 50.12 30.17
C LYS A 416 24.46 49.52 29.47
N ARG A 417 23.72 50.27 28.65
CA ARG A 417 22.62 49.74 27.82
C ARG A 417 23.18 48.88 26.69
N HIS A 418 24.12 49.40 25.92
CA HIS A 418 24.78 48.65 24.84
C HIS A 418 25.50 47.39 25.34
N SER A 419 26.12 47.43 26.53
CA SER A 419 26.70 46.22 27.12
C SER A 419 25.65 45.15 27.45
N LYS A 420 24.41 45.52 27.81
CA LYS A 420 23.31 44.56 28.02
C LYS A 420 22.77 44.03 26.69
N GLU A 421 22.58 44.92 25.71
CA GLU A 421 22.15 44.55 24.35
C GLU A 421 23.14 43.58 23.71
N VAL A 422 24.45 43.82 23.79
CA VAL A 422 25.49 42.93 23.29
C VAL A 422 25.48 41.57 23.99
N ASN A 423 25.24 41.52 25.31
CA ASN A 423 25.13 40.25 26.02
C ASN A 423 23.88 39.47 25.60
N HIS A 424 22.73 40.15 25.48
CA HIS A 424 21.49 39.54 25.00
C HIS A 424 21.62 39.02 23.56
N MET A 425 22.28 39.76 22.66
CA MET A 425 22.57 39.31 21.29
C MET A 425 23.52 38.10 21.25
N LYS A 426 24.46 37.98 22.21
CA LYS A 426 25.30 36.79 22.35
C LYS A 426 24.52 35.57 22.83
N GLU A 427 23.60 35.75 23.78
CA GLU A 427 22.70 34.70 24.25
C GLU A 427 21.81 34.19 23.10
N LEU A 428 21.17 35.10 22.35
CA LEU A 428 20.38 34.77 21.16
C LEU A 428 21.20 34.07 20.08
N HIS A 429 22.44 34.52 19.84
CA HIS A 429 23.32 33.86 18.88
C HIS A 429 23.71 32.44 19.34
N GLY A 430 23.91 32.23 20.64
CA GLY A 430 24.12 30.91 21.24
C GLY A 430 22.93 29.98 20.99
N THR A 431 21.71 30.42 21.33
CA THR A 431 20.51 29.59 21.12
C THR A 431 20.29 29.25 19.65
N LEU A 432 20.46 30.20 18.74
CA LEU A 432 20.36 29.97 17.28
C LEU A 432 21.44 29.01 16.76
N CYS A 433 22.66 29.06 17.32
CA CYS A 433 23.72 28.09 16.97
C CYS A 433 23.37 26.67 17.43
N ASP A 434 22.75 26.51 18.59
CA ASP A 434 22.35 25.20 19.11
C ASP A 434 21.12 24.64 18.37
N GLU A 435 20.15 25.48 18.02
CA GLU A 435 19.06 25.11 17.09
C GLU A 435 19.60 24.66 15.74
N ALA A 436 20.57 25.38 15.17
CA ALA A 436 21.19 25.02 13.88
C ALA A 436 21.92 23.66 13.93
N LYS A 437 22.60 23.32 15.04
CA LYS A 437 23.21 21.99 15.23
C LYS A 437 22.13 20.90 15.27
N LEU A 438 21.05 21.12 16.03
CA LEU A 438 19.96 20.18 16.19
C LEU A 438 19.24 19.93 14.84
N HIS A 439 19.06 20.99 14.03
CA HIS A 439 18.58 20.85 12.66
C HIS A 439 19.55 20.08 11.75
N ALA A 440 20.87 20.30 11.84
CA ALA A 440 21.87 19.56 11.07
C ALA A 440 21.93 18.07 11.43
N GLU A 441 21.79 17.72 12.71
CA GLU A 441 21.66 16.34 13.18
C GLU A 441 20.37 15.69 12.66
N ARG A 442 19.25 16.43 12.67
CA ARG A 442 17.97 15.95 12.16
C ARG A 442 18.01 15.73 10.65
N ILE A 443 18.69 16.59 9.88
CA ILE A 443 18.92 16.39 8.44
C ILE A 443 19.68 15.08 8.20
N LYS A 444 20.80 14.85 8.89
CA LYS A 444 21.56 13.59 8.78
C LYS A 444 20.72 12.35 9.11
N SER A 445 19.85 12.43 10.12
CA SER A 445 18.94 11.32 10.46
C SER A 445 17.91 11.03 9.36
N LEU A 446 17.44 12.07 8.66
CA LEU A 446 16.51 11.92 7.53
C LEU A 446 17.21 11.42 6.26
N GLU A 447 18.46 11.85 6.02
CA GLU A 447 19.30 11.33 4.93
C GLU A 447 19.56 9.83 5.08
N GLU A 448 19.87 9.37 6.30
CA GLU A 448 20.08 7.94 6.58
C GLU A 448 18.78 7.12 6.44
N VAL A 449 17.63 7.65 6.88
CA VAL A 449 16.32 7.02 6.63
C VAL A 449 16.01 6.95 5.14
N ASN A 450 16.31 8.01 4.37
CA ASN A 450 16.14 8.00 2.92
C ASN A 450 17.04 6.96 2.24
N ARG A 451 18.29 6.80 2.72
CA ARG A 451 19.21 5.77 2.24
C ARG A 451 18.63 4.38 2.43
N VAL A 452 18.19 4.04 3.65
CA VAL A 452 17.53 2.75 3.94
C VAL A 452 16.29 2.54 3.08
N LEU A 453 15.40 3.53 2.96
CA LEU A 453 14.20 3.43 2.12
C LEU A 453 14.52 3.26 0.62
N SER A 454 15.63 3.84 0.14
CA SER A 454 16.10 3.63 -1.25
C SER A 454 16.64 2.22 -1.47
N GLU A 455 17.39 1.67 -0.49
CA GLU A 455 17.89 0.30 -0.52
C GLU A 455 16.71 -0.69 -0.50
N GLU A 456 15.72 -0.47 0.38
CA GLU A 456 14.48 -1.26 0.41
C GLU A 456 13.73 -1.20 -0.93
N ASN A 457 13.55 -0.01 -1.52
CA ASN A 457 12.91 0.13 -2.84
C ASN A 457 13.65 -0.66 -3.94
N MET A 458 14.98 -0.67 -3.95
CA MET A 458 15.76 -1.46 -4.91
C MET A 458 15.54 -2.97 -4.71
N THR A 459 15.44 -3.45 -3.46
CA THR A 459 15.11 -4.86 -3.18
C THR A 459 13.68 -5.23 -3.55
N LEU A 460 12.72 -4.31 -3.37
CA LEU A 460 11.33 -4.52 -3.78
C LEU A 460 11.18 -4.53 -5.30
N THR A 461 11.89 -3.65 -6.01
CA THR A 461 11.86 -3.55 -7.48
C THR A 461 12.42 -4.82 -8.11
N SER A 462 13.61 -5.27 -7.71
CA SER A 462 14.21 -6.53 -8.18
C SER A 462 13.35 -7.76 -7.82
N ARG A 463 12.66 -7.76 -6.67
CA ARG A 463 11.70 -8.81 -6.32
C ARG A 463 10.44 -8.79 -7.20
N ILE A 464 9.98 -7.63 -7.64
CA ILE A 464 8.87 -7.51 -8.60
C ILE A 464 9.30 -8.05 -9.97
N GLU A 465 10.49 -7.69 -10.45
CA GLU A 465 11.05 -8.19 -11.71
C GLU A 465 11.15 -9.73 -11.71
N ALA A 466 11.75 -10.32 -10.67
CA ALA A 466 11.85 -11.78 -10.52
C ALA A 466 10.48 -12.50 -10.40
N LEU A 467 9.44 -11.82 -9.90
CA LEU A 467 8.08 -12.35 -9.89
C LEU A 467 7.40 -12.23 -11.27
N GLN A 468 7.70 -11.18 -12.03
CA GLN A 468 7.21 -11.02 -13.41
C GLN A 468 7.84 -12.06 -14.35
N GLU A 469 9.14 -12.34 -14.22
CA GLU A 469 9.80 -13.40 -14.99
C GLU A 469 9.17 -14.77 -14.70
N ARG A 470 9.02 -15.14 -13.42
CA ARG A 470 8.33 -16.39 -13.03
C ARG A 470 6.87 -16.47 -13.50
N ALA A 471 6.19 -15.33 -13.61
CA ALA A 471 4.84 -15.30 -14.17
C ALA A 471 4.85 -15.62 -15.67
N ARG A 472 5.77 -15.03 -16.44
CA ARG A 472 5.96 -15.33 -17.87
C ARG A 472 6.35 -16.79 -18.10
N GLU A 473 7.31 -17.33 -17.34
CA GLU A 473 7.70 -18.74 -17.41
C GLU A 473 6.50 -19.69 -17.22
N LYS A 474 5.63 -19.38 -16.25
CA LYS A 474 4.42 -20.17 -16.00
C LYS A 474 3.35 -20.00 -17.06
N GLU A 475 3.20 -18.80 -17.63
CA GLU A 475 2.31 -18.54 -18.76
C GLU A 475 2.76 -19.29 -20.03
N GLU A 476 4.05 -19.27 -20.34
CA GLU A 476 4.64 -20.04 -21.46
C GLU A 476 4.52 -21.56 -21.26
N ALA A 477 4.73 -22.05 -20.04
CA ALA A 477 4.52 -23.46 -19.69
C ALA A 477 3.04 -23.85 -19.82
N TRP A 478 2.11 -23.00 -19.37
CA TRP A 478 0.67 -23.24 -19.47
C TRP A 478 0.21 -23.23 -20.93
N ASN A 479 0.62 -22.24 -21.73
CA ASN A 479 0.37 -22.16 -23.17
C ASN A 479 0.95 -23.36 -23.94
N SER A 480 2.06 -23.92 -23.47
CA SER A 480 2.67 -25.14 -24.05
C SER A 480 1.90 -26.41 -23.68
N ALA A 481 1.43 -26.52 -22.43
CA ALA A 481 0.57 -27.61 -22.00
C ALA A 481 -0.81 -27.56 -22.67
N GLU A 482 -1.38 -26.37 -22.86
CA GLU A 482 -2.64 -26.14 -23.54
C GLU A 482 -2.56 -26.53 -25.03
N ARG A 483 -1.49 -26.15 -25.73
CA ARG A 483 -1.21 -26.63 -27.10
C ARG A 483 -1.12 -28.15 -27.16
N ALA A 484 -0.29 -28.77 -26.31
CA ALA A 484 -0.15 -30.22 -26.27
C ALA A 484 -1.46 -30.96 -25.93
N ALA A 485 -2.35 -30.34 -25.14
CA ALA A 485 -3.68 -30.87 -24.86
C ALA A 485 -4.61 -30.77 -26.08
N ARG A 486 -4.63 -29.62 -26.79
CA ARG A 486 -5.37 -29.45 -28.05
C ARG A 486 -4.93 -30.45 -29.11
N ASP A 487 -3.61 -30.65 -29.27
CA ASP A 487 -3.05 -31.59 -30.25
C ASP A 487 -3.50 -33.04 -29.95
N ARG A 488 -3.51 -33.44 -28.67
CA ARG A 488 -4.02 -34.76 -28.25
C ARG A 488 -5.52 -34.92 -28.51
N VAL A 489 -6.32 -33.88 -28.26
CA VAL A 489 -7.76 -33.88 -28.56
C VAL A 489 -7.98 -34.04 -30.07
N ALA A 490 -7.27 -33.29 -30.90
CA ALA A 490 -7.38 -33.40 -32.37
C ALA A 490 -7.01 -34.81 -32.87
N VAL A 491 -5.95 -35.43 -32.33
CA VAL A 491 -5.58 -36.81 -32.68
C VAL A 491 -6.64 -37.82 -32.24
N LEU A 492 -7.26 -37.65 -31.06
CA LEU A 492 -8.34 -38.51 -30.58
C LEU A 492 -9.62 -38.32 -31.40
N GLU A 493 -9.98 -37.10 -31.77
CA GLU A 493 -11.12 -36.80 -32.65
C GLU A 493 -10.94 -37.45 -34.02
N GLU A 494 -9.75 -37.35 -34.62
CA GLU A 494 -9.47 -37.95 -35.93
C GLU A 494 -9.48 -39.49 -35.87
N ARG A 495 -8.96 -40.06 -34.78
CA ARG A 495 -9.07 -41.51 -34.53
C ARG A 495 -10.52 -41.96 -34.34
N MET A 496 -11.34 -41.20 -33.61
CA MET A 496 -12.77 -41.49 -33.44
C MET A 496 -13.54 -41.39 -34.77
N LYS A 497 -13.14 -40.50 -35.68
CA LYS A 497 -13.70 -40.45 -37.05
C LYS A 497 -13.32 -41.70 -37.85
N SER A 498 -12.05 -42.08 -37.88
CA SER A 498 -11.62 -43.25 -38.66
C SER A 498 -12.15 -44.57 -38.11
N GLU A 499 -12.26 -44.73 -36.79
CA GLU A 499 -12.93 -45.87 -36.17
C GLU A 499 -14.44 -45.89 -36.53
N LYS A 500 -15.12 -44.74 -36.49
CA LYS A 500 -16.53 -44.62 -36.93
C LYS A 500 -16.71 -44.94 -38.42
N GLU A 501 -15.80 -44.49 -39.28
CA GLU A 501 -15.82 -44.81 -40.71
C GLU A 501 -15.56 -46.29 -40.96
N GLY A 502 -14.66 -46.92 -40.20
CA GLY A 502 -14.44 -48.37 -40.17
C GLY A 502 -15.70 -49.15 -39.81
N PHE A 503 -16.33 -48.85 -38.67
CA PHE A 503 -17.59 -49.49 -38.26
C PHE A 503 -18.74 -49.26 -39.26
N LEU A 504 -18.80 -48.10 -39.93
CA LEU A 504 -19.76 -47.86 -41.01
C LEU A 504 -19.43 -48.63 -42.29
N GLY A 505 -18.17 -48.97 -42.53
CA GLY A 505 -17.72 -49.90 -43.57
C GLY A 505 -18.18 -51.32 -43.26
N GLU A 506 -17.77 -51.85 -42.11
CA GLU A 506 -18.17 -53.18 -41.63
C GLU A 506 -19.70 -53.36 -41.63
N LEU A 507 -20.46 -52.37 -41.14
CA LEU A 507 -21.92 -52.44 -41.10
C LEU A 507 -22.54 -52.48 -42.51
N LYS A 508 -21.94 -51.84 -43.51
CA LYS A 508 -22.36 -51.99 -44.92
C LYS A 508 -22.04 -53.38 -45.44
N GLU A 509 -20.87 -53.94 -45.14
CA GLU A 509 -20.49 -55.30 -45.52
C GLU A 509 -21.45 -56.34 -44.91
N TRP A 510 -21.74 -56.25 -43.61
CA TRP A 510 -22.73 -57.09 -42.95
C TRP A 510 -24.13 -56.92 -43.53
N THR A 511 -24.52 -55.70 -43.91
CA THR A 511 -25.81 -55.45 -44.59
C THR A 511 -25.86 -56.15 -45.96
N LEU A 512 -24.79 -56.07 -46.75
CA LEU A 512 -24.68 -56.77 -48.04
C LEU A 512 -24.72 -58.30 -47.87
N VAL A 513 -24.02 -58.84 -46.89
CA VAL A 513 -24.04 -60.28 -46.55
C VAL A 513 -25.45 -60.73 -46.13
N LEU A 514 -26.17 -59.92 -45.33
CA LEU A 514 -27.55 -60.20 -44.95
C LEU A 514 -28.52 -60.12 -46.14
N GLU A 515 -28.33 -59.16 -47.06
CA GLU A 515 -29.11 -59.10 -48.30
C GLU A 515 -28.84 -60.29 -49.23
N GLU A 516 -27.59 -60.71 -49.34
CA GLU A 516 -27.24 -61.90 -50.14
C GLU A 516 -27.78 -63.19 -49.51
N ALA A 517 -27.71 -63.33 -48.18
CA ALA A 517 -28.33 -64.43 -47.45
C ALA A 517 -29.85 -64.46 -47.63
N ARG A 518 -30.53 -63.30 -47.56
CA ARG A 518 -31.97 -63.17 -47.86
C ARG A 518 -32.29 -63.57 -49.31
N LYS A 519 -31.48 -63.16 -50.29
CA LYS A 519 -31.64 -63.55 -51.69
C LYS A 519 -31.48 -65.07 -51.86
N LYS A 520 -30.46 -65.68 -51.26
CA LYS A 520 -30.24 -67.14 -51.28
C LYS A 520 -31.38 -67.91 -50.61
N LEU A 521 -31.88 -67.41 -49.48
CA LEU A 521 -33.02 -68.00 -48.77
C LEU A 521 -34.30 -67.92 -49.63
N ALA A 522 -34.58 -66.77 -50.25
CA ALA A 522 -35.71 -66.64 -51.17
C ALA A 522 -35.58 -67.55 -52.41
N VAL A 523 -34.38 -67.77 -52.94
CA VAL A 523 -34.15 -68.76 -54.02
C VAL A 523 -34.45 -70.18 -53.52
N ALA A 524 -33.94 -70.58 -52.35
CA ALA A 524 -34.21 -71.89 -51.77
C ALA A 524 -35.70 -72.11 -51.45
N GLU A 525 -36.41 -71.09 -50.96
CA GLU A 525 -37.88 -71.16 -50.76
C GLU A 525 -38.62 -71.40 -52.09
N ASN A 526 -38.26 -70.67 -53.15
CA ASN A 526 -38.82 -70.89 -54.49
C ASN A 526 -38.49 -72.28 -55.05
N GLU A 527 -37.30 -72.82 -54.79
CA GLU A 527 -36.93 -74.19 -55.16
C GLU A 527 -37.72 -75.23 -54.37
N CYS A 528 -37.90 -75.07 -53.06
CA CYS A 528 -38.74 -75.93 -52.23
C CYS A 528 -40.23 -75.87 -52.63
N ASP A 529 -40.75 -74.69 -53.00
CA ASP A 529 -42.12 -74.53 -53.49
C ASP A 529 -42.31 -75.19 -54.86
N ARG A 530 -41.32 -75.05 -55.77
CA ARG A 530 -41.27 -75.77 -57.04
C ARG A 530 -41.19 -77.28 -56.84
N GLU A 531 -40.39 -77.76 -55.89
CA GLU A 531 -40.31 -79.19 -55.56
C GLU A 531 -41.64 -79.69 -55.00
N ARG A 532 -42.28 -78.93 -54.09
CA ARG A 532 -43.61 -79.25 -53.55
C ARG A 532 -44.66 -79.31 -54.66
N MET A 533 -44.62 -78.40 -55.63
CA MET A 533 -45.48 -78.42 -56.80
C MET A 533 -45.23 -79.67 -57.68
N LEU A 534 -43.97 -80.02 -57.95
CA LEU A 534 -43.63 -81.22 -58.72
C LEU A 534 -44.04 -82.52 -57.99
N ARG A 535 -43.83 -82.60 -56.67
CA ARG A 535 -44.30 -83.72 -55.83
C ARG A 535 -45.83 -83.83 -55.87
N ASN A 536 -46.56 -82.71 -55.82
CA ASN A 536 -48.01 -82.71 -55.94
C ASN A 536 -48.47 -83.21 -57.33
N ILE A 537 -47.83 -82.76 -58.41
CA ILE A 537 -48.11 -83.23 -59.78
C ILE A 537 -47.87 -84.74 -59.90
N LEU A 538 -46.75 -85.26 -59.36
CA LEU A 538 -46.47 -86.70 -59.36
C LEU A 538 -47.52 -87.50 -58.56
N VAL A 539 -47.99 -86.97 -57.44
CA VAL A 539 -49.06 -87.59 -56.65
C VAL A 539 -50.41 -87.58 -57.39
N GLU A 540 -50.70 -86.53 -58.16
CA GLU A 540 -51.88 -86.51 -59.05
C GLU A 540 -51.74 -87.49 -60.21
N GLN A 541 -50.57 -87.55 -60.86
CA GLN A 541 -50.27 -88.54 -61.90
C GLN A 541 -50.42 -89.98 -61.40
N HIS A 542 -49.88 -90.32 -60.23
CA HIS A 542 -50.06 -91.65 -59.63
C HIS A 542 -51.53 -91.95 -59.31
N ARG A 543 -52.32 -90.96 -58.89
CA ARG A 543 -53.77 -91.12 -58.69
C ARG A 543 -54.51 -91.30 -60.02
N ASP A 544 -54.05 -90.69 -61.10
CA ASP A 544 -54.61 -90.86 -62.44
C ASP A 544 -54.27 -92.21 -63.04
N GLU A 545 -53.04 -92.67 -62.87
CA GLU A 545 -52.59 -94.03 -63.21
C GLU A 545 -53.38 -95.08 -62.42
N GLU A 546 -53.56 -94.91 -61.11
CA GLU A 546 -54.45 -95.77 -60.31
C GLU A 546 -55.90 -95.77 -60.82
N ARG A 547 -56.43 -94.60 -61.21
CA ARG A 547 -57.79 -94.48 -61.77
C ARG A 547 -57.90 -95.18 -63.14
N MET A 548 -56.86 -95.08 -63.97
CA MET A 548 -56.76 -95.76 -65.27
C MET A 548 -56.63 -97.27 -65.10
N LEU A 549 -55.75 -97.74 -64.21
CA LEU A 549 -55.59 -99.16 -63.86
C LEU A 549 -56.89 -99.75 -63.30
N LYS A 550 -57.59 -99.04 -62.39
CA LYS A 550 -58.89 -99.50 -61.87
C LYS A 550 -59.96 -99.58 -62.97
N LYS A 551 -59.94 -98.69 -63.96
CA LYS A 551 -60.82 -98.78 -65.15
C LYS A 551 -60.46 -99.96 -66.05
N MET A 552 -59.19 -100.10 -66.44
CA MET A 552 -58.72 -101.24 -67.24
C MET A 552 -59.03 -102.57 -66.57
N MET A 553 -58.74 -102.72 -65.28
CA MET A 553 -59.07 -103.92 -64.52
C MET A 553 -60.58 -104.19 -64.50
N ALA A 554 -61.42 -103.15 -64.38
CA ALA A 554 -62.87 -103.30 -64.46
C ALA A 554 -63.36 -103.70 -65.87
N GLU A 555 -62.79 -103.11 -66.91
CA GLU A 555 -63.07 -103.43 -68.32
C GLU A 555 -62.63 -104.87 -68.67
N GLU A 556 -61.45 -105.30 -68.22
CA GLU A 556 -60.97 -106.68 -68.32
C GLU A 556 -61.89 -107.65 -67.56
N HIS A 557 -62.29 -107.33 -66.32
CA HIS A 557 -63.22 -108.15 -65.55
C HIS A 557 -64.59 -108.26 -66.22
N GLN A 558 -65.09 -107.16 -66.80
CA GLN A 558 -66.34 -107.12 -67.53
C GLN A 558 -66.26 -107.90 -68.85
N SER A 559 -65.10 -107.89 -69.54
CA SER A 559 -64.85 -108.74 -70.70
C SER A 559 -64.80 -110.23 -70.34
N ALA A 560 -64.17 -110.59 -69.21
CA ALA A 560 -64.10 -111.96 -68.71
C ALA A 560 -65.49 -112.48 -68.29
N LEU A 561 -66.30 -111.62 -67.65
CA LEU A 561 -67.70 -111.91 -67.33
C LEU A 561 -68.53 -112.13 -68.59
N MET A 562 -68.40 -111.29 -69.63
CA MET A 562 -69.09 -111.51 -70.92
C MET A 562 -68.72 -112.85 -71.56
N VAL A 563 -67.44 -113.25 -71.52
CA VAL A 563 -66.98 -114.55 -72.04
C VAL A 563 -67.51 -115.72 -71.20
N LEU A 564 -67.63 -115.57 -69.88
CA LEU A 564 -68.24 -116.56 -68.99
C LEU A 564 -69.75 -116.67 -69.21
N GLN A 565 -70.45 -115.55 -69.35
CA GLN A 565 -71.88 -115.48 -69.69
C GLN A 565 -72.16 -116.24 -71.00
N GLY A 566 -71.38 -115.98 -72.05
CA GLY A 566 -71.52 -116.68 -73.33
C GLY A 566 -71.25 -118.19 -73.25
N LYS A 567 -70.41 -118.66 -72.30
CA LYS A 567 -70.21 -120.09 -72.01
C LYS A 567 -71.40 -120.69 -71.24
N ILE A 568 -71.98 -119.95 -70.30
CA ILE A 568 -73.19 -120.34 -69.57
C ILE A 568 -74.37 -120.49 -70.55
N ASP A 569 -74.60 -119.52 -71.45
CA ASP A 569 -75.66 -119.59 -72.47
C ASP A 569 -75.52 -120.82 -73.40
N VAL A 570 -74.29 -121.28 -73.67
CA VAL A 570 -74.02 -122.48 -74.46
C VAL A 570 -74.34 -123.75 -73.64
N LEU A 571 -74.00 -123.77 -72.35
CA LEU A 571 -74.33 -124.85 -71.43
C LEU A 571 -75.84 -124.96 -71.17
N GLU A 572 -76.55 -123.85 -70.98
CA GLU A 572 -78.01 -123.84 -70.85
C GLU A 572 -78.69 -124.38 -72.12
N ARG A 573 -78.23 -123.98 -73.30
CA ARG A 573 -78.69 -124.55 -74.58
C ARG A 573 -78.31 -126.02 -74.74
N ALA A 574 -77.26 -126.53 -74.10
CA ALA A 574 -76.95 -127.96 -74.08
C ALA A 574 -77.87 -128.73 -73.11
N CYS A 575 -78.10 -128.20 -71.90
CA CYS A 575 -79.02 -128.75 -70.91
C CYS A 575 -80.47 -128.79 -71.43
N GLY A 576 -80.95 -127.73 -72.10
CA GLY A 576 -82.27 -127.71 -72.72
C GLY A 576 -82.44 -128.80 -73.79
N ARG A 577 -81.42 -128.99 -74.65
CA ARG A 577 -81.41 -130.08 -75.65
C ARG A 577 -81.39 -131.48 -75.01
N SER A 578 -80.62 -131.66 -73.94
CA SER A 578 -80.61 -132.91 -73.15
C SER A 578 -81.97 -133.19 -72.51
N ALA A 579 -82.60 -132.18 -71.90
CA ALA A 579 -83.93 -132.30 -71.30
C ALA A 579 -85.01 -132.69 -72.33
N THR A 580 -84.98 -132.13 -73.54
CA THR A 580 -85.90 -132.54 -74.62
C THR A 580 -85.67 -133.98 -75.09
N VAL A 581 -84.42 -134.47 -75.11
CA VAL A 581 -84.12 -135.87 -75.44
C VAL A 581 -84.60 -136.81 -74.33
N ILE A 582 -84.42 -136.45 -73.06
CA ILE A 582 -84.92 -137.22 -71.91
C ILE A 582 -86.45 -137.27 -71.91
N ALA A 583 -87.14 -136.18 -72.26
CA ALA A 583 -88.58 -136.15 -72.44
C ALA A 583 -89.04 -137.09 -73.57
N GLY A 584 -88.41 -137.01 -74.75
CA GLY A 584 -88.71 -137.90 -75.88
C GLY A 584 -88.44 -139.38 -75.58
N LEU A 585 -87.38 -139.71 -74.83
CA LEU A 585 -87.09 -141.08 -74.39
C LEU A 585 -88.11 -141.59 -73.35
N ARG A 586 -88.64 -140.71 -72.48
CA ARG A 586 -89.73 -141.07 -71.55
C ARG A 586 -91.05 -141.33 -72.29
N GLU A 587 -91.38 -140.55 -73.31
CA GLU A 587 -92.55 -140.83 -74.16
C GLU A 587 -92.39 -142.12 -74.97
N ALA A 588 -91.21 -142.38 -75.53
CA ALA A 588 -90.93 -143.62 -76.25
C ALA A 588 -91.06 -144.85 -75.34
N LEU A 589 -90.58 -144.77 -74.09
CA LEU A 589 -90.73 -145.82 -73.08
C LEU A 589 -92.20 -146.05 -72.68
N HIS A 590 -93.02 -145.00 -72.67
CA HIS A 590 -94.46 -145.13 -72.40
C HIS A 590 -95.22 -145.79 -73.56
N ARG A 591 -94.94 -145.43 -74.82
CA ARG A 591 -95.56 -146.07 -76.00
C ARG A 591 -95.19 -147.56 -76.11
N ALA A 592 -93.92 -147.90 -75.87
CA ALA A 592 -93.44 -149.29 -75.87
C ALA A 592 -94.08 -150.16 -74.76
N LYS A 593 -94.69 -149.57 -73.72
CA LYS A 593 -95.42 -150.30 -72.67
C LYS A 593 -96.91 -150.49 -72.95
N THR A 594 -97.47 -149.82 -73.95
CA THR A 594 -98.92 -149.86 -74.25
C THR A 594 -99.31 -150.72 -75.46
N GLU A 595 -98.37 -151.17 -76.29
CA GLU A 595 -98.68 -151.86 -77.55
C GLU A 595 -98.53 -153.39 -77.55
N ASN A 596 -98.05 -154.03 -76.47
CA ASN A 596 -97.88 -155.50 -76.38
C ASN A 596 -98.65 -156.15 -75.20
N SER A 597 -99.87 -155.66 -74.91
CA SER A 597 -100.79 -156.33 -73.97
C SER A 597 -102.17 -156.69 -74.58
N THR A 598 -102.36 -156.50 -75.89
CA THR A 598 -103.53 -157.00 -76.64
C THR A 598 -103.21 -157.29 -78.13
N ALA A 599 -102.38 -158.30 -78.41
CA ALA A 599 -102.37 -159.13 -79.63
C ALA A 599 -101.29 -160.23 -79.51
#